data_AF-L1I6R6-F1
#
_entry.id   AF-L1I6R6-F1
#
_cell.length_a   1.000
_cell.length_b   1.000
_cell.length_c   1.000
_cell.angle_alpha   90.00
_cell.angle_beta   90.00
_cell.angle_gamma   90.00
#
_symmetry.space_group_name_H-M   'P 1'
#
loop_
_entity.id
_entity.type
_entity.pdbx_description
1 polymer ?
#
loop_
_entity_poly.entity_id
_entity_poly.type
_entity_poly.pdbx_seq_one_letter_code
_entity_poly.pdbx_strand_id
1 'polypeptide(L)'
;MGQLEHPNVAQCFEMHSIAEGITYVRMEAIQGSDLDALLKIHTRFSEDEAVAIIRGVLKGLSALHARAIVHCGINPSNIMIAKMAPFVKHQDAAYLAPEQLLEGKHASTAIDIWAVGILLYHMLSGEFPFEISEKMEDMIHCIHWHALLHLD
;
A
#
# COMPACT_ATOMS: atom_id res chain seq x y z
N MET A 1 21.34 0.72 -5.50
CA MET A 1 20.06 1.14 -6.12
C MET A 1 20.19 2.60 -6.48
N GLY A 2 19.87 3.00 -7.72
CA GLY A 2 19.90 4.41 -8.10
C GLY A 2 18.90 5.21 -7.28
N GLN A 3 19.26 6.41 -6.83
CA GLN A 3 18.37 7.31 -6.10
C GLN A 3 17.12 7.57 -6.95
N LEU A 4 15.97 7.06 -6.50
CA LEU A 4 14.66 7.43 -7.05
C LEU A 4 14.21 8.68 -6.32
N GLU A 5 14.27 9.82 -7.00
CA GLU A 5 13.69 11.07 -6.51
C GLU A 5 12.34 11.28 -7.19
N HIS A 6 11.28 11.27 -6.40
CA HIS A 6 9.94 11.50 -6.91
C HIS A 6 9.06 12.14 -5.82
N PRO A 7 8.27 13.19 -6.14
CA PRO A 7 7.43 13.90 -5.17
C PRO A 7 6.37 13.06 -4.43
N ASN A 8 6.11 11.84 -4.92
CA ASN A 8 5.17 10.89 -4.34
C ASN A 8 5.84 9.58 -3.90
N VAL A 9 7.16 9.57 -3.70
CA VAL A 9 7.90 8.44 -3.13
C VAL A 9 8.90 8.98 -2.11
N ALA A 10 8.75 8.59 -0.85
CA ALA A 10 9.71 8.97 0.19
C ALA A 10 11.12 8.54 -0.18
N GLN A 11 12.09 9.45 -0.04
CA GLN A 11 13.47 9.12 -0.35
C GLN A 11 14.06 8.17 0.70
N CYS A 12 14.61 7.04 0.26
CA CYS A 12 15.53 6.24 1.06
C CYS A 12 16.93 6.79 0.85
N PHE A 13 17.54 7.34 1.89
CA PHE A 13 18.90 7.88 1.82
C PHE A 13 19.93 6.76 1.88
N GLU A 14 19.80 5.88 2.89
CA GLU A 14 20.82 4.89 3.23
C GLU A 14 20.18 3.65 3.84
N MET A 15 20.78 2.48 3.60
CA MET A 15 20.39 1.22 4.22
C MET A 15 21.65 0.53 4.72
N HIS A 16 21.69 0.24 6.02
CA HIS A 16 22.84 -0.33 6.70
C HIS A 16 22.41 -1.59 7.43
N SER A 17 23.02 -2.72 7.10
CA SER A 17 22.95 -3.91 7.93
C SER A 17 23.91 -3.74 9.11
N ILE A 18 23.39 -3.87 10.33
CA ILE A 18 24.19 -3.96 11.54
C ILE A 18 24.32 -5.43 11.95
N ALA A 19 25.00 -5.71 13.06
CA ALA A 19 25.15 -7.08 13.57
C ALA A 19 23.78 -7.77 13.77
N GLU A 20 23.78 -9.10 13.70
CA GLU A 20 22.60 -9.95 13.96
C GLU A 20 21.42 -9.76 13.00
N GLY A 21 21.69 -9.48 11.72
CA GLY A 21 20.65 -9.45 10.68
C GLY A 21 19.68 -8.27 10.79
N ILE A 22 19.93 -7.35 11.72
CA ILE A 22 19.16 -6.12 11.84
C ILE A 22 19.59 -5.17 10.72
N THR A 23 18.62 -4.59 10.02
CA THR A 23 18.88 -3.56 9.01
C THR A 23 18.23 -2.26 9.42
N TYR A 24 19.03 -1.20 9.49
CA TYR A 24 18.57 0.16 9.69
C TYR A 24 18.44 0.86 8.33
N VAL A 25 17.29 1.49 8.09
CA VAL A 25 17.02 2.27 6.88
C VAL A 25 16.83 3.73 7.27
N ARG A 26 17.66 4.61 6.72
CA ARG A 26 17.52 6.05 6.87
C ARG A 26 16.67 6.59 5.73
N MET A 27 15.56 7.23 6.07
CA MET A 27 14.56 7.70 5.10
C MET A 27 14.27 9.19 5.29
N GLU A 28 13.62 9.78 4.30
CA GLU A 28 13.03 11.11 4.35
C GLU A 28 12.06 11.22 5.53
N ALA A 29 12.23 12.27 6.34
CA ALA A 29 11.31 12.60 7.42
C ALA A 29 10.14 13.40 6.86
N ILE A 30 8.96 12.77 6.76
CA ILE A 30 7.76 13.39 6.23
C ILE A 30 6.95 14.01 7.38
N GLN A 31 6.70 15.32 7.32
CA GLN A 31 5.86 16.02 8.29
C GLN A 31 4.38 15.92 7.90
N GLY A 32 3.61 15.16 8.66
CA GLY A 32 2.18 14.95 8.42
C GLY A 32 1.64 13.79 9.26
N SER A 33 0.48 13.28 8.88
CA SER A 33 -0.12 12.07 9.45
C SER A 33 -0.20 10.98 8.40
N ASP A 34 -0.05 9.73 8.79
CA ASP A 34 -0.41 8.62 7.91
C ASP A 34 -1.94 8.55 7.71
N LEU A 35 -2.34 7.87 6.64
CA LEU A 35 -3.73 7.75 6.25
C LEU A 35 -4.52 6.86 7.22
N ASP A 36 -3.86 5.95 7.94
CA ASP A 36 -4.49 5.13 8.99
C ASP A 36 -4.97 6.01 10.16
N ALA A 37 -4.11 6.91 10.65
CA ALA A 37 -4.46 7.88 11.68
C ALA A 37 -5.60 8.78 11.23
N LEU A 38 -5.63 9.17 9.95
CA LEU A 38 -6.72 9.98 9.40
C LEU A 38 -8.02 9.21 9.24
N LEU A 39 -8.01 7.95 8.80
CA LEU A 39 -9.22 7.10 8.71
C LEU A 39 -9.86 6.86 10.08
N LYS A 40 -9.05 6.76 11.13
CA LYS A 40 -9.55 6.64 12.52
C LYS A 40 -10.29 7.89 12.99
N ILE A 41 -9.94 9.06 12.46
CA ILE A 41 -10.57 10.35 12.80
C ILE A 41 -11.75 10.63 11.87
N HIS A 42 -11.48 10.55 10.57
CA HIS A 42 -12.40 10.70 9.47
C HIS A 42 -12.87 9.31 9.06
N THR A 43 -14.02 8.87 9.58
CA THR A 43 -14.60 7.55 9.26
C THR A 43 -14.63 7.25 7.76
N ARG A 44 -14.71 8.28 6.91
CA ARG A 44 -14.50 8.22 5.45
C ARG A 44 -14.02 9.56 4.92
N PHE A 45 -13.44 9.55 3.73
CA PHE A 45 -13.06 10.72 2.94
C PHE A 45 -14.14 11.10 1.94
N SER A 46 -14.17 12.37 1.53
CA SER A 46 -14.90 12.77 0.33
C SER A 46 -14.28 12.19 -0.94
N GLU A 47 -15.05 12.11 -2.02
CA GLU A 47 -14.55 11.66 -3.32
C GLU A 47 -13.36 12.50 -3.81
N ASP A 48 -13.43 13.83 -3.63
CA ASP A 48 -12.36 14.73 -4.05
C ASP A 48 -11.05 14.48 -3.28
N GLU A 49 -11.13 14.28 -1.97
CA GLU A 49 -9.97 13.94 -1.13
C GLU A 49 -9.39 12.58 -1.52
N ALA A 50 -10.25 11.57 -1.65
CA ALA A 50 -9.87 10.22 -2.04
C ALA A 50 -9.15 10.20 -3.41
N VAL A 51 -9.72 10.89 -4.41
CA VAL A 51 -9.12 10.99 -5.75
C VAL A 51 -7.78 11.73 -5.70
N ALA A 52 -7.66 12.80 -4.90
CA ALA A 52 -6.41 13.53 -4.75
C ALA A 52 -5.30 12.63 -4.17
N ILE A 53 -5.61 11.86 -3.12
CA ILE A 53 -4.69 10.93 -2.47
C ILE A 53 -4.28 9.81 -3.44
N ILE A 54 -5.26 9.13 -4.06
CA ILE A 54 -5.00 8.01 -4.98
C ILE A 54 -4.19 8.46 -6.20
N ARG A 55 -4.45 9.66 -6.72
CA ARG A 55 -3.63 10.22 -7.81
C ARG A 55 -2.17 10.38 -7.38
N GLY A 56 -1.90 10.79 -6.15
CA GLY A 56 -0.55 10.84 -5.59
C GLY A 56 0.10 9.45 -5.53
N VAL A 57 -0.62 8.47 -4.97
CA VAL A 57 -0.16 7.07 -4.86
C VAL A 57 0.18 6.50 -6.24
N LEU A 58 -0.72 6.63 -7.21
CA LEU A 58 -0.53 6.13 -8.57
C LEU A 58 0.67 6.77 -9.29
N LYS A 59 0.93 8.06 -9.06
CA LYS A 59 2.14 8.72 -9.58
C LYS A 59 3.41 8.11 -8.98
N GLY A 60 3.41 7.85 -7.67
CA GLY A 60 4.54 7.19 -6.99
C GLY A 60 4.78 5.77 -7.50
N LEU A 61 3.72 4.97 -7.60
CA LEU A 61 3.77 3.61 -8.15
C LEU A 61 4.26 3.61 -9.59
N SER A 62 3.77 4.52 -10.44
CA SER A 62 4.24 4.64 -11.82
C SER A 62 5.76 4.88 -11.89
N ALA A 63 6.31 5.73 -11.01
CA ALA A 63 7.74 6.01 -10.95
C ALA A 63 8.59 4.80 -10.49
N LEU A 64 8.04 3.98 -9.58
CA LEU A 64 8.64 2.73 -9.11
C LEU A 64 8.58 1.63 -10.19
N HIS A 65 7.40 1.40 -10.75
CA HIS A 65 7.15 0.39 -11.78
C HIS A 65 7.97 0.65 -13.05
N ALA A 66 8.18 1.91 -13.43
CA ALA A 66 9.06 2.29 -14.53
C ALA A 66 10.53 1.85 -14.33
N ARG A 67 10.92 1.50 -13.10
CA ARG A 67 12.23 0.96 -12.73
C ARG A 67 12.19 -0.53 -12.36
N ALA A 68 11.09 -1.22 -12.67
CA ALA A 68 10.83 -2.61 -12.29
C ALA A 68 10.88 -2.84 -10.77
N ILE A 69 10.53 -1.83 -9.97
CA ILE A 69 10.40 -1.95 -8.52
C ILE A 69 8.91 -2.11 -8.20
N VAL A 70 8.55 -3.18 -7.48
CA VAL A 70 7.21 -3.40 -6.95
C VAL A 70 7.17 -2.93 -5.49
N HIS A 71 6.14 -2.21 -5.07
CA HIS A 71 6.05 -1.70 -3.69
C HIS A 71 5.70 -2.81 -2.69
N CYS A 72 4.78 -3.71 -3.05
CA CYS A 72 4.36 -4.87 -2.26
C CYS A 72 3.69 -4.53 -0.91
N GLY A 73 3.32 -3.29 -0.65
CA GLY A 73 2.94 -2.87 0.70
C GLY A 73 2.09 -1.61 0.72
N ILE A 74 1.19 -1.44 -0.23
CA ILE A 74 0.28 -0.29 -0.21
C ILE A 74 -0.82 -0.56 0.84
N ASN A 75 -0.88 0.30 1.86
CA ASN A 75 -1.92 0.33 2.88
C ASN A 75 -1.97 1.74 3.53
N PRO A 76 -2.97 2.08 4.37
CA PRO A 76 -3.10 3.41 4.96
C PRO A 76 -1.91 3.83 5.83
N SER A 77 -1.32 2.91 6.61
CA SER A 77 -0.14 3.23 7.43
C SER A 77 1.10 3.54 6.59
N ASN A 78 1.05 3.19 5.30
CA ASN A 78 2.13 3.34 4.33
C ASN A 78 1.90 4.54 3.38
N ILE A 79 0.95 5.40 3.71
CA ILE A 79 0.62 6.60 2.96
C ILE A 79 0.58 7.77 3.92
N MET A 80 1.55 8.66 3.78
CA MET A 80 1.58 9.92 4.53
C MET A 80 0.84 11.00 3.77
N ILE A 81 -0.03 11.68 4.51
CA ILE A 81 -0.66 12.93 4.10
C ILE A 81 0.15 14.06 4.74
N ALA A 82 1.14 14.47 3.98
CA ALA A 82 1.91 15.68 4.22
C ALA A 82 1.59 16.70 3.14
N LYS A 83 2.11 17.91 3.27
CA LYS A 83 2.21 18.81 2.12
C LYS A 83 3.04 18.23 0.96
N MET A 84 3.66 17.04 1.09
CA MET A 84 3.96 16.06 0.01
C MET A 84 4.56 14.74 0.55
N ALA A 85 4.35 13.67 -0.23
CA ALA A 85 4.89 12.30 -0.23
C ALA A 85 4.41 11.27 0.81
N PRO A 86 4.09 10.02 0.39
CA PRO A 86 3.78 8.88 1.26
C PRO A 86 5.02 8.13 1.80
N PHE A 87 4.94 7.59 3.03
CA PHE A 87 5.99 6.83 3.76
C PHE A 87 5.54 5.41 4.06
N VAL A 88 6.44 4.42 4.10
CA VAL A 88 6.12 2.99 4.23
C VAL A 88 6.43 2.44 5.64
N LYS A 89 5.47 1.71 6.20
CA LYS A 89 5.54 0.83 7.38
C LYS A 89 5.04 -0.58 7.00
N HIS A 90 4.76 -1.43 7.99
CA HIS A 90 4.50 -2.88 7.84
C HIS A 90 3.43 -3.25 6.79
N GLN A 91 3.53 -4.43 6.18
CA GLN A 91 2.57 -4.93 5.21
C GLN A 91 1.30 -5.41 5.94
N ASP A 92 0.13 -5.00 5.46
CA ASP A 92 -1.16 -5.32 6.07
C ASP A 92 -1.89 -6.36 5.20
N ALA A 93 -2.30 -7.45 5.84
CA ALA A 93 -2.93 -8.60 5.22
C ALA A 93 -4.20 -8.21 4.43
N ALA A 94 -4.95 -7.21 4.91
CA ALA A 94 -6.20 -6.77 4.30
C ALA A 94 -6.05 -6.18 2.88
N TYR A 95 -4.83 -5.84 2.47
CA TYR A 95 -4.54 -5.22 1.16
C TYR A 95 -3.82 -6.17 0.20
N LEU A 96 -3.57 -7.41 0.62
CA LEU A 96 -2.86 -8.39 -0.20
C LEU A 96 -3.69 -8.80 -1.40
N ALA A 97 -3.05 -8.84 -2.57
CA ALA A 97 -3.63 -9.42 -3.77
C ALA A 97 -3.75 -10.95 -3.64
N PRO A 98 -4.75 -11.60 -4.26
CA PRO A 98 -4.95 -13.05 -4.15
C PRO A 98 -3.69 -13.85 -4.47
N GLU A 99 -2.92 -13.44 -5.49
CA GLU A 99 -1.67 -14.09 -5.88
C GLU A 99 -0.55 -13.98 -4.85
N GLN A 100 -0.61 -13.03 -3.91
CA GLN A 100 0.35 -12.93 -2.80
C GLN A 100 0.07 -13.95 -1.70
N LEU A 101 -1.16 -14.47 -1.65
CA LEU A 101 -1.58 -15.44 -0.65
C LEU A 101 -1.43 -16.89 -1.13
N LEU A 102 -1.24 -17.09 -2.43
CA LEU A 102 -1.06 -18.40 -3.06
C LEU A 102 0.43 -18.72 -3.20
N GLU A 103 0.85 -19.89 -2.73
CA GLU A 103 2.25 -20.33 -2.85
C GLU A 103 2.72 -20.37 -4.32
N GLY A 104 3.97 -19.98 -4.55
CA GLY A 104 4.66 -20.20 -5.83
C GLY A 104 4.43 -19.16 -6.93
N LYS A 105 3.71 -18.06 -6.68
CA LYS A 105 3.55 -16.97 -7.65
C LYS A 105 4.53 -15.81 -7.37
N HIS A 106 5.14 -15.30 -8.44
CA HIS A 106 6.04 -14.14 -8.35
C HIS A 106 5.23 -12.85 -8.19
N ALA A 107 5.73 -11.94 -7.34
CA ALA A 107 5.19 -10.58 -7.22
C ALA A 107 5.24 -9.87 -8.58
N SER A 108 4.12 -9.27 -8.97
CA SER A 108 4.01 -8.45 -10.18
C SER A 108 3.55 -7.04 -9.82
N THR A 109 3.66 -6.09 -10.74
CA THR A 109 3.15 -4.72 -10.53
C THR A 109 1.63 -4.68 -10.30
N ALA A 110 0.89 -5.73 -10.70
CA ALA A 110 -0.56 -5.82 -10.51
C ALA A 110 -0.96 -5.89 -9.03
N ILE A 111 -0.09 -6.40 -8.15
CA ILE A 111 -0.38 -6.48 -6.71
C ILE A 111 -0.56 -5.09 -6.10
N ASP A 112 0.21 -4.10 -6.58
CA ASP A 112 0.12 -2.73 -6.09
C ASP A 112 -1.20 -2.07 -6.57
N ILE A 113 -1.67 -2.41 -7.78
CA ILE A 113 -2.95 -1.92 -8.31
C ILE A 113 -4.13 -2.51 -7.55
N TRP A 114 -4.07 -3.80 -7.18
CA TRP A 114 -5.06 -4.41 -6.31
C TRP A 114 -5.17 -3.65 -4.98
N ALA A 115 -4.04 -3.46 -4.30
CA ALA A 115 -4.01 -2.76 -3.01
C ALA A 115 -4.53 -1.31 -3.10
N VAL A 116 -4.26 -0.61 -4.21
CA VAL A 116 -4.86 0.72 -4.49
C VAL A 116 -6.39 0.66 -4.59
N GLY A 117 -6.95 -0.39 -5.19
CA GLY A 117 -8.39 -0.60 -5.25
C GLY A 117 -9.02 -0.77 -3.87
N ILE A 118 -8.42 -1.62 -3.03
CA ILE A 118 -8.87 -1.84 -1.65
C ILE A 118 -8.79 -0.54 -0.85
N LEU A 119 -7.68 0.19 -1.01
CA LEU A 119 -7.48 1.47 -0.36
C LEU A 119 -8.53 2.51 -0.76
N LEU A 120 -8.82 2.66 -2.05
CA LEU A 120 -9.83 3.60 -2.53
C LEU A 120 -11.22 3.24 -1.97
N TYR A 121 -11.59 1.96 -1.97
CA TYR A 121 -12.85 1.52 -1.38
C TYR A 121 -12.92 1.87 0.11
N HIS A 122 -11.86 1.55 0.86
CA HIS A 122 -11.82 1.79 2.30
C HIS A 122 -11.88 3.29 2.62
N MET A 123 -11.19 4.14 1.86
CA MET A 123 -11.27 5.58 2.05
C MET A 123 -12.68 6.14 1.80
N LEU A 124 -13.40 5.62 0.80
CA LEU A 124 -14.73 6.14 0.44
C LEU A 124 -15.83 5.61 1.36
N SER A 125 -15.74 4.34 1.76
CA SER A 125 -16.80 3.66 2.52
C SER A 125 -16.56 3.69 4.03
N GLY A 126 -15.30 3.72 4.47
CA GLY A 126 -14.90 3.48 5.86
C GLY A 126 -14.81 2.00 6.24
N GLU A 127 -15.04 1.09 5.30
CA GLU A 127 -15.08 -0.37 5.51
C GLU A 127 -14.25 -1.09 4.43
N PHE A 128 -13.93 -2.37 4.65
CA PHE A 128 -13.26 -3.19 3.63
C PHE A 128 -14.26 -3.77 2.62
N PRO A 129 -13.86 -4.00 1.35
CA PRO A 129 -14.73 -4.58 0.33
C PRO A 129 -14.97 -6.09 0.51
N PHE A 130 -14.23 -6.73 1.41
CA PHE A 130 -14.37 -8.13 1.80
C PHE A 130 -14.17 -8.27 3.31
N GLU A 131 -14.70 -9.37 3.85
CA GLU A 131 -14.56 -9.71 5.26
C GLU A 131 -13.10 -10.03 5.60
N ILE A 132 -12.54 -9.32 6.58
CA ILE A 132 -11.18 -9.52 7.07
C ILE A 132 -11.23 -10.49 8.26
N SER A 133 -10.51 -11.60 8.16
CA SER A 133 -10.35 -12.58 9.25
C SER A 133 -8.92 -12.54 9.81
N GLU A 134 -8.77 -12.82 11.10
CA GLU A 134 -7.46 -13.05 11.72
C GLU A 134 -6.77 -14.29 11.16
N LYS A 135 -7.53 -15.24 10.59
CA LYS A 135 -7.00 -16.45 9.97
C LYS A 135 -6.74 -16.21 8.50
N MET A 136 -5.48 -16.38 8.11
CA MET A 136 -5.02 -16.26 6.72
C MET A 136 -5.82 -17.13 5.75
N GLU A 137 -6.21 -18.35 6.16
CA GLU A 137 -6.99 -19.29 5.35
C GLU A 137 -8.38 -18.74 5.00
N ASP A 138 -9.07 -18.15 5.97
CA ASP A 138 -10.38 -17.54 5.75
C ASP A 138 -10.27 -16.33 4.81
N MET A 139 -9.21 -15.53 5.00
CA MET A 139 -8.92 -14.38 4.14
C MET A 139 -8.58 -14.80 2.71
N ILE A 140 -7.83 -15.90 2.52
CA ILE A 140 -7.58 -16.51 1.20
C ILE A 140 -8.91 -16.88 0.55
N HIS A 141 -9.79 -17.56 1.27
CA HIS A 141 -11.09 -17.95 0.73
C HIS A 141 -11.92 -16.74 0.33
N CYS A 142 -12.06 -15.73 1.18
CA CYS A 142 -12.85 -14.53 0.88
C CYS A 142 -12.29 -13.76 -0.32
N ILE A 143 -10.98 -13.51 -0.37
CA ILE A 143 -10.33 -12.75 -1.43
C ILE A 143 -10.34 -13.53 -2.76
N HIS A 144 -10.05 -14.83 -2.72
CA HIS A 144 -10.04 -15.67 -3.91
C HIS A 144 -11.43 -15.85 -4.53
N TRP A 145 -12.45 -16.11 -3.71
CA TRP A 145 -13.83 -16.28 -4.21
C TRP A 145 -14.36 -15.00 -4.85
N HIS A 146 -14.17 -13.83 -4.23
CA HIS A 146 -14.63 -12.56 -4.80
C HIS A 146 -13.86 -12.17 -6.07
N ALA A 147 -12.55 -12.44 -6.15
CA ALA A 147 -11.76 -12.16 -7.35
C ALA A 147 -12.22 -12.97 -8.58
N LEU A 148 -12.77 -14.18 -8.37
CA LEU A 148 -13.27 -15.03 -9.45
C LEU A 148 -14.72 -14.72 -9.87
N LEU A 149 -15.55 -14.16 -8.97
CA LEU A 149 -16.96 -13.83 -9.23
C LEU A 149 -17.18 -12.66 -10.20
N HIS A 150 -16.12 -11.96 -10.59
CA HIS A 150 -16.18 -10.80 -11.50
C HIS A 150 -15.52 -11.05 -12.88
N LEU A 151 -15.21 -12.31 -13.22
CA LEU A 151 -14.56 -12.69 -14.48
C LEU A 151 -15.47 -13.39 -15.50
N ASP A 152 -16.79 -13.35 -15.32
CA ASP A 152 -17.78 -13.83 -16.31
C ASP A 152 -18.37 -12.70 -17.18
#